data_AF-A0A7Y6Y811-F1
#
_entry.id   AF-A0A7Y6Y811-F1
#
_cell.length_a   1.000
_cell.length_b   1.000
_cell.length_c   1.000
_cell.angle_alpha   90.00
_cell.angle_beta   90.00
_cell.angle_gamma   90.00
#
_symmetry.space_group_name_H-M   'P 1'
#
loop_
_entity.id
_entity.type
_entity.pdbx_description
1 polymer ?
#
loop_
_entity_poly.entity_id
_entity_poly.type
_entity_poly.pdbx_seq_one_letter_code
_entity_poly.pdbx_strand_id
1 'polypeptide(L)' 'GHEMATLEEVGREIGLTRERVRQIQVEALKRLREILEENGLNAQDLFSL' A
#
# COMPACT_ATOMS: atom_id res chain seq x y z
N GLY A 1 8.82 -14.92 0.29
CA GLY A 1 8.50 -13.49 0.24
C GLY A 1 8.66 -13.05 -1.19
N HIS A 2 7.71 -12.30 -1.73
CA HIS A 2 7.89 -11.68 -3.04
C HIS A 2 8.98 -10.61 -2.94
N GLU A 3 9.83 -10.53 -3.96
CA GLU A 3 10.80 -9.45 -4.09
C GLU A 3 10.08 -8.09 -4.16
N MET A 4 10.74 -7.04 -3.69
CA MET A 4 10.19 -5.69 -3.82
C MET A 4 10.03 -5.35 -5.30
N ALA A 5 8.78 -5.13 -5.72
CA ALA A 5 8.45 -4.71 -7.07
C ALA A 5 8.11 -3.22 -7.10
N THR A 6 8.53 -2.53 -8.17
CA THR A 6 8.15 -1.16 -8.46
C THR A 6 6.68 -1.08 -8.88
N LEU A 7 6.07 0.11 -8.74
CA LEU A 7 4.69 0.34 -9.19
C LEU A 7 4.51 0.11 -10.69
N GLU A 8 5.58 0.26 -11.49
CA GLU A 8 5.55 -0.02 -12.91
C GLU A 8 5.54 -1.52 -13.21
N GLU A 9 6.37 -2.30 -12.51
CA GLU A 9 6.40 -3.76 -12.65
C GLU A 9 5.07 -4.39 -12.24
N VAL A 10 4.52 -3.97 -11.09
CA VAL A 10 3.20 -4.40 -10.63
C VAL A 10 2.13 -4.03 -11.66
N GLY A 11 2.16 -2.81 -12.19
CA GLY A 11 1.20 -2.37 -13.21
C GLY A 11 1.28 -3.22 -14.47
N ARG A 12 2.50 -3.56 -14.91
CA ARG A 12 2.73 -4.40 -16.08
C ARG A 12 2.20 -5.82 -15.89
N GLU A 13 2.38 -6.40 -14.70
CA GLU A 13 1.94 -7.76 -14.38
C GLU A 13 0.42 -7.90 -14.37
N ILE A 14 -0.30 -6.89 -13.86
CA ILE A 14 -1.77 -6.93 -13.68
C ILE A 14 -2.55 -6.14 -14.74
N GLY A 15 -1.86 -5.59 -15.74
CA GLY A 15 -2.48 -4.84 -16.84
C GLY A 15 -3.03 -3.45 -16.44
N LEU A 16 -2.40 -2.81 -15.44
CA LEU A 16 -2.76 -1.47 -14.96
C LEU A 16 -1.65 -0.45 -15.24
N THR A 17 -2.03 0.82 -15.33
CA THR A 17 -1.03 1.90 -15.40
C THR A 17 -0.34 2.07 -14.06
N ARG A 18 0.92 2.51 -14.09
CA ARG A 18 1.69 2.86 -12.88
C ARG A 18 0.91 3.80 -11.95
N GLU A 19 0.20 4.79 -12.51
CA GLU A 19 -0.61 5.71 -11.72
C GLU A 19 -1.81 5.03 -11.07
N ARG A 20 -2.46 4.07 -11.76
CA ARG A 20 -3.56 3.31 -11.16
C ARG A 20 -3.08 2.47 -9.98
N VAL A 21 -1.92 1.83 -10.11
CA VAL A 21 -1.30 1.08 -9.00
C VAL A 21 -0.96 2.01 -7.83
N ARG A 22 -0.40 3.20 -8.10
CA ARG A 22 -0.13 4.22 -7.09
C ARG A 22 -1.41 4.62 -6.33
N GLN A 23 -2.50 4.88 -7.04
CA GLN A 23 -3.78 5.25 -6.42
C GLN A 23 -4.28 4.15 -5.48
N ILE A 24 -4.27 2.90 -5.94
CA ILE A 24 -4.68 1.74 -5.12
C ILE A 24 -3.78 1.61 -3.89
N GLN A 25 -2.46 1.75 -4.04
CA GLN A 25 -1.52 1.71 -2.93
C GLN A 25 -1.83 2.78 -1.87
N VAL A 26 -2.05 4.03 -2.29
CA VAL A 26 -2.35 5.14 -1.37
C VAL A 26 -3.69 4.92 -0.66
N GLU A 27 -4.71 4.44 -1.37
CA GLU A 27 -6.02 4.12 -0.79
C GLU A 27 -5.92 2.98 0.24
N ALA A 28 -5.18 1.91 -0.10
CA ALA A 28 -4.94 0.79 0.80
C ALA A 28 -4.21 1.24 2.08
N LEU A 29 -3.19 2.08 1.97
CA LEU A 29 -2.46 2.62 3.12
C LEU A 29 -3.35 3.50 4.02
N LYS A 30 -4.23 4.32 3.43
CA LYS A 30 -5.21 5.11 4.20
C LYS A 30 -6.16 4.21 4.97
N ARG A 31 -6.73 3.21 4.31
CA ARG A 31 -7.65 2.27 4.94
C ARG A 31 -6.98 1.46 6.04
N LEU A 32 -5.72 1.04 5.83
CA LEU A 32 -4.95 0.34 6.83
C LEU A 32 -4.70 1.21 8.06
N ARG A 33 -4.42 2.50 7.87
CA ARG A 33 -4.29 3.46 8.96
C ARG A 33 -5.58 3.60 9.76
N GLU A 34 -6.73 3.72 9.10
CA GLU A 34 -8.05 3.78 9.76
C GLU A 34 -8.29 2.54 10.63
N ILE A 35 -8.00 1.34 10.10
CA ILE A 35 -8.12 0.08 10.84
C ILE A 35 -7.19 0.05 12.06
N LEU A 36 -5.95 0.52 11.94
CA LEU A 36 -5.02 0.57 13.07
C LEU A 36 -5.53 1.51 14.17
N GLU A 37 -5.98 2.71 13.80
CA GLU A 37 -6.53 3.70 14.73
C GLU A 37 -7.78 3.16 15.46
N GLU A 38 -8.66 2.43 14.76
CA GLU A 38 -9.81 1.74 15.36
C GLU A 38 -9.41 0.66 16.39
N ASN A 39 -8.26 0.02 16.20
CA ASN A 39 -7.72 -0.99 17.12
C ASN A 39 -6.84 -0.38 18.23
N GLY A 40 -6.78 0.96 18.35
CA GLY A 40 -5.97 1.66 19.35
C GLY A 40 -4.47 1.67 19.05
N LEU A 41 -4.07 1.33 17.83
CA LEU A 41 -2.69 1.36 17.35
C LEU A 41 -2.42 2.68 16.62
N ASN A 42 -1.17 3.14 16.63
CA ASN A 42 -0.81 4.43 16.03
C ASN A 42 -0.20 4.23 14.62
N ALA A 43 -0.21 5.28 13.81
CA ALA A 43 0.36 5.23 12.46
C ALA A 43 1.90 5.11 12.43
N GLN A 44 2.60 5.38 13.53
CA GLN A 44 4.05 5.18 13.65
C GLN A 44 4.41 3.67 13.72
N ASP A 45 3.48 2.83 14.17
CA ASP A 45 3.62 1.37 14.15
C ASP A 45 3.68 0.82 12.71
N LEU A 46 3.13 1.55 11.73
CA LEU A 46 3.04 1.12 10.33
C LEU A 46 4.37 1.19 9.57
N PHE A 47 5.22 2.17 9.90
CA PHE A 47 6.48 2.45 9.19
C PHE A 47 7.74 2.06 9.99
N SER A 48 7.55 1.45 11.16
CA SER A 48 8.64 0.98 12.03
C SER A 48 8.99 -0.49 11.82
N LEU A 49 8.32 -1.18 10.88
CA LEU A 49 8.64 -2.51 10.36
C LEU A 49 9.41 -2.43 9.04
#